data_AF-A0A3B8QTJ5-F1
#
_entry.id   AF-A0A3B8QTJ5-F1
#
_cell.length_a   1.000
_cell.length_b   1.000
_cell.length_c   1.000
_cell.angle_alpha   90.00
_cell.angle_beta   90.00
_cell.angle_gamma   90.00
#
_symmetry.space_group_name_H-M   'P 1'
#
loop_
_entity.id
_entity.type
_entity.pdbx_description
1 polymer ?
#
loop_
_entity_poly.entity_id
_entity_poly.type
_entity_poly.pdbx_seq_one_letter_code
_entity_poly.pdbx_strand_id
1 'polypeptide(L)'
;ADIPLGINFNQVQVFVLLALIAQITGHKPGKAYHKIVNAHIYEDQLELMRDVQLKREPFAAPKLTINPDIKSLKDIETWVTRDDFTVEGYECHEAIAYPFAV
;
A
#
# COMPACT_ATOMS: atom_id res chain seq x y z
N ALA A 1 -10.10 -1.56 11.73
CA ALA A 1 -9.19 -1.82 10.61
C ALA A 1 -8.98 -3.30 10.60
N ASP A 2 -9.56 -3.93 9.57
CA ASP A 2 -9.25 -5.30 9.18
C ASP A 2 -7.74 -5.37 8.91
N ILE A 3 -7.04 -6.14 9.74
CA ILE A 3 -5.58 -6.26 9.70
C ILE A 3 -5.09 -7.14 8.54
N PRO A 4 -5.72 -8.29 8.23
CA PRO A 4 -5.28 -9.12 7.11
C PRO A 4 -5.55 -8.52 5.72
N LEU A 5 -6.64 -7.76 5.54
CA LEU A 5 -7.02 -7.20 4.24
C LEU A 5 -6.97 -5.68 4.21
N GLY A 6 -7.87 -5.01 4.93
CA GLY A 6 -8.15 -3.58 4.75
C GLY A 6 -6.92 -2.68 4.93
N ILE A 7 -6.17 -2.86 6.03
CA ILE A 7 -5.02 -2.02 6.34
C ILE A 7 -3.90 -2.14 5.31
N ASN A 8 -3.75 -3.32 4.67
CA ASN A 8 -2.70 -3.57 3.69
C ASN A 8 -2.90 -2.74 2.42
N PHE A 9 -4.15 -2.53 2.00
CA PHE A 9 -4.47 -1.59 0.93
C PHE A 9 -4.40 -0.14 1.39
N ASN A 10 -4.91 0.17 2.58
CA ASN A 10 -4.92 1.55 3.09
C ASN A 10 -3.50 2.13 3.24
N GLN A 11 -2.54 1.35 3.75
CA GLN A 11 -1.17 1.85 3.94
C GLN A 11 -0.48 2.18 2.61
N VAL A 12 -0.69 1.37 1.58
CA VAL A 12 -0.11 1.61 0.25
C VAL A 12 -0.76 2.84 -0.39
N GLN A 13 -2.09 2.98 -0.30
CA GLN A 13 -2.81 4.15 -0.79
C GLN A 13 -2.31 5.46 -0.15
N VAL A 14 -2.13 5.46 1.18
CA VAL A 14 -1.63 6.62 1.92
C VAL A 14 -0.18 6.95 1.53
N PHE A 15 0.67 5.93 1.36
CA PHE A 15 2.06 6.12 0.92
C PHE A 15 2.14 6.69 -0.50
N VAL A 16 1.36 6.15 -1.44
CA VAL A 16 1.29 6.64 -2.83
C VAL A 16 0.78 8.07 -2.86
N LEU A 17 -0.27 8.39 -2.10
CA LEU A 17 -0.80 9.75 -1.98
C LEU A 17 0.27 10.70 -1.41
N LEU A 18 0.97 10.32 -0.35
CA LEU A 18 2.04 11.13 0.23
C LEU A 18 3.14 11.41 -0.79
N ALA A 19 3.56 10.40 -1.54
CA ALA A 19 4.59 10.55 -2.58
C ALA A 19 4.13 11.47 -3.72
N LEU A 20 2.89 11.31 -4.20
CA LEU A 20 2.30 12.16 -5.24
C LEU A 20 2.18 13.62 -4.78
N ILE A 21 1.59 13.86 -3.60
CA ILE A 21 1.41 15.21 -3.07
C ILE A 21 2.77 15.88 -2.86
N ALA A 22 3.76 15.17 -2.32
CA ALA A 22 5.11 15.69 -2.19
C ALA A 22 5.69 16.09 -3.56
N GLN A 23 5.56 15.25 -4.59
CA GLN A 23 6.07 15.55 -5.92
C GLN A 23 5.43 16.82 -6.52
N ILE A 24 4.09 16.90 -6.56
CA ILE A 24 3.39 18.01 -7.21
C ILE A 24 3.52 19.34 -6.44
N THR A 25 3.90 19.28 -5.16
CA THR A 25 4.16 20.47 -4.31
C THR A 25 5.65 20.82 -4.22
N GLY A 26 6.53 20.07 -4.90
CA GLY A 26 7.98 20.33 -4.88
C GLY A 26 8.64 19.97 -3.54
N HIS A 27 8.16 18.95 -2.86
CA HIS A 27 8.63 18.48 -1.56
C HIS A 27 9.13 17.03 -1.63
N LYS A 28 9.80 16.59 -0.56
CA LYS A 28 10.16 15.17 -0.39
C LYS A 28 9.13 14.49 0.50
N PRO A 29 8.69 13.25 0.20
CA PRO A 29 7.78 12.54 1.07
C PRO A 29 8.43 12.31 2.43
N GLY A 30 7.67 12.62 3.49
CA GLY A 30 8.08 12.44 4.87
C GLY A 30 7.71 11.05 5.40
N LYS A 31 6.95 11.02 6.49
CA LYS A 31 6.45 9.79 7.11
C LYS A 31 4.93 9.83 7.18
N ALA A 32 4.29 8.71 6.85
CA ALA A 32 2.88 8.48 7.14
C ALA A 32 2.76 7.73 8.48
N TYR A 33 1.81 8.16 9.33
CA TYR A 33 1.51 7.48 10.59
C TYR A 33 0.05 7.03 10.57
N HIS A 34 -0.18 5.75 10.84
CA HIS A 34 -1.53 5.20 10.96
C HIS A 34 -1.94 5.13 12.43
N LYS A 35 -2.98 5.87 12.78
CA LYS A 35 -3.65 5.75 14.09
C LYS A 35 -4.83 4.80 13.94
N ILE A 36 -4.72 3.61 14.53
CA ILE A 36 -5.77 2.59 14.48
C ILE A 36 -6.49 2.58 15.82
N VAL A 37 -7.81 2.81 15.81
CA VAL A 37 -8.65 2.81 17.02
C VAL A 37 -9.12 1.40 17.38
N ASN A 38 -9.66 0.69 16.38
CA ASN A 38 -10.08 -0.70 16.52
C ASN A 38 -9.29 -1.52 15.50
N ALA A 39 -8.25 -2.22 15.95
CA ALA A 39 -7.53 -3.20 15.16
C ALA A 39 -8.20 -4.55 15.37
N HIS A 40 -8.56 -5.24 14.30
CA HIS A 40 -9.26 -6.52 14.38
C HIS A 40 -8.87 -7.49 13.27
N ILE A 41 -9.08 -8.77 13.55
CA ILE A 41 -8.95 -9.89 12.63
C ILE A 41 -10.30 -10.62 12.68
N TYR A 42 -10.89 -10.91 11.53
CA TYR A 42 -12.11 -11.73 11.48
C TYR A 42 -11.78 -13.19 11.82
N GLU A 43 -12.73 -13.91 12.41
CA GLU A 43 -12.49 -15.27 12.91
C GLU A 43 -12.03 -16.23 11.80
N ASP A 44 -12.60 -16.10 10.61
CA ASP A 44 -12.27 -16.88 9.41
C ASP A 44 -10.94 -16.48 8.75
N GLN A 45 -10.33 -15.37 9.17
CA GLN A 45 -8.99 -14.93 8.74
C GLN A 45 -7.89 -15.37 9.72
N LEU A 46 -8.24 -15.78 10.94
CA LEU A 46 -7.29 -15.96 12.04
C LEU A 46 -6.25 -17.05 11.77
N GLU A 47 -6.67 -18.21 11.28
CA GLU A 47 -5.77 -19.34 11.02
C GLU A 47 -4.74 -18.99 9.93
N LEU A 48 -5.21 -18.41 8.81
CA LEU A 48 -4.32 -17.95 7.74
C LEU A 48 -3.32 -16.89 8.22
N MET A 49 -3.76 -15.95 9.06
CA MET A 49 -2.87 -14.93 9.62
C MET A 49 -1.83 -15.54 10.57
N ARG A 50 -2.25 -16.37 11.53
CA ARG A 50 -1.39 -16.96 12.57
C ARG A 50 -0.40 -17.98 12.01
N ASP A 51 -0.89 -18.87 11.15
CA ASP A 51 -0.16 -20.10 10.79
C ASP A 51 0.52 -20.01 9.43
N VAL A 52 0.13 -19.05 8.57
CA VAL A 52 0.74 -18.84 7.25
C VAL A 52 1.46 -17.49 7.18
N GLN A 53 0.74 -16.37 7.29
CA GLN A 53 1.34 -15.04 7.08
C GLN A 53 2.42 -14.71 8.12
N LEU A 54 2.14 -14.93 9.41
CA LEU A 54 3.11 -14.66 10.49
C LEU A 54 4.29 -15.64 10.55
N LYS A 55 4.32 -16.66 9.69
CA LYS A 55 5.45 -17.59 9.56
C LYS A 55 6.42 -17.22 8.42
N ARG A 56 6.09 -16.20 7.63
CA ARG A 56 6.89 -15.75 6.50
C ARG A 56 7.91 -14.71 6.96
N GLU A 57 9.15 -14.88 6.52
CA GLU A 57 10.18 -13.85 6.67
C GLU A 57 9.98 -12.74 5.63
N PRO A 58 9.95 -11.45 6.02
CA PRO A 58 9.78 -10.35 5.07
C PRO A 58 10.94 -10.25 4.07
N PHE A 59 10.61 -9.98 2.81
CA PHE A 59 11.60 -9.56 1.81
C PHE A 59 11.97 -8.08 1.97
N ALA A 60 12.97 -7.63 1.22
CA ALA A 60 13.31 -6.22 1.12
C ALA A 60 12.11 -5.40 0.62
N ALA A 61 11.96 -4.18 1.13
CA ALA A 61 10.88 -3.31 0.70
C ALA A 61 11.07 -2.89 -0.76
N PRO A 62 10.01 -2.88 -1.58
CA PRO A 62 10.09 -2.39 -2.95
C PRO A 62 10.27 -0.87 -2.98
N LYS A 63 10.61 -0.36 -4.16
CA LYS A 63 10.68 1.08 -4.43
C LYS A 63 9.60 1.50 -5.42
N LEU A 64 8.80 2.49 -5.06
CA LEU A 64 7.89 3.18 -5.97
C LEU A 64 8.63 4.30 -6.70
N THR A 65 8.53 4.31 -8.02
CA THR A 65 8.93 5.43 -8.87
C THR A 65 7.68 6.01 -9.55
N ILE A 66 7.56 7.33 -9.55
CA ILE A 66 6.43 8.08 -10.14
C ILE A 66 6.98 8.87 -11.33
N ASN A 67 6.25 8.89 -12.44
CA ASN A 67 6.62 9.68 -13.61
C ASN A 67 6.88 11.15 -13.19
N PRO A 68 8.08 11.68 -13.42
CA PRO A 68 8.42 13.04 -13.00
C PRO A 68 7.58 14.10 -13.72
N ASP A 69 6.96 13.81 -14.86
CA ASP A 69 6.15 14.76 -15.62
C ASP A 69 4.79 15.06 -14.97
N ILE A 70 4.40 14.29 -13.94
CA ILE A 70 3.23 14.59 -13.12
C ILE A 70 3.55 15.77 -12.20
N LYS A 71 3.00 16.95 -12.49
CA LYS A 71 3.32 18.20 -11.78
C LYS A 71 2.15 18.83 -11.04
N SER A 72 0.92 18.37 -11.27
CA SER A 72 -0.28 18.96 -10.71
C SER A 72 -1.39 17.94 -10.49
N LEU A 73 -2.41 18.33 -9.71
CA LEU A 73 -3.63 17.52 -9.57
C LEU A 73 -4.35 17.34 -10.91
N LYS A 74 -4.33 18.35 -11.77
CA LYS A 74 -4.94 18.28 -13.10
C LYS A 74 -4.32 17.19 -13.97
N ASP A 75 -3.01 16.97 -13.86
CA ASP A 75 -2.34 15.89 -14.60
C ASP A 75 -2.90 14.52 -14.19
N ILE A 76 -3.03 14.31 -12.86
CA ILE A 76 -3.58 13.09 -12.26
C ILE A 76 -5.01 12.82 -12.78
N GLU A 77 -5.82 13.87 -12.93
CA GLU A 77 -7.22 13.77 -13.36
C GLU A 77 -7.41 13.65 -14.88
N THR A 78 -6.39 13.87 -15.70
CA THR A 78 -6.56 14.02 -17.16
C THR A 78 -5.82 13.00 -18.01
N TRP A 79 -4.52 12.80 -17.77
CA TRP A 79 -3.70 11.97 -18.65
C TRP A 79 -2.91 10.87 -17.93
N VAL A 80 -2.71 11.01 -16.62
CA VAL A 80 -1.98 10.02 -15.84
C VAL A 80 -2.70 8.69 -15.86
N THR A 81 -1.92 7.64 -16.07
CA THR A 81 -2.39 6.26 -16.11
C THR A 81 -1.61 5.40 -15.11
N ARG A 82 -1.93 4.11 -15.06
CA ARG A 82 -1.18 3.15 -14.25
C ARG A 82 0.26 2.95 -14.73
N ASP A 83 0.54 3.23 -16.00
CA ASP A 83 1.86 3.04 -16.61
C ASP A 83 2.85 4.14 -16.18
N ASP A 84 2.37 5.22 -15.59
CA ASP A 84 3.17 6.30 -15.01
C ASP A 84 3.76 5.98 -13.62
N PHE A 85 3.53 4.76 -13.14
CA PHE A 85 3.98 4.27 -11.86
C PHE A 85 4.72 2.95 -12.04
N THR A 86 5.93 2.84 -11.50
CA THR A 86 6.68 1.59 -11.48
C THR A 86 7.01 1.19 -10.05
N VAL A 87 6.96 -0.12 -9.81
CA VAL A 87 7.36 -0.72 -8.53
C VAL A 87 8.56 -1.64 -8.82
N GLU A 88 9.72 -1.23 -8.35
CA GLU A 88 11.00 -1.91 -8.57
C GLU A 88 11.34 -2.78 -7.35
N GLY A 89 11.89 -3.97 -7.60
CA GLY A 89 12.33 -4.88 -6.54
C GLY A 89 11.18 -5.43 -5.68
N TYR A 90 9.96 -5.50 -6.22
CA TYR A 90 8.85 -6.13 -5.52
C TYR A 90 8.97 -7.65 -5.57
N GLU A 91 9.31 -8.21 -4.42
CA GLU A 91 9.26 -9.64 -4.16
C GLU A 91 8.13 -9.93 -3.18
N CYS A 92 7.37 -10.98 -3.44
CA CYS A 92 6.30 -11.42 -2.57
C CYS A 92 6.27 -12.94 -2.42
N HIS A 93 5.78 -13.39 -1.27
CA HIS A 93 5.43 -14.79 -1.05
C HIS A 93 4.17 -15.14 -1.84
N GLU A 94 3.85 -16.44 -1.93
CA GLU A 94 2.60 -16.90 -2.54
C GLU A 94 1.38 -16.18 -1.95
N ALA A 95 0.41 -15.83 -2.80
CA ALA A 95 -0.77 -15.11 -2.37
C ALA A 95 -1.57 -15.91 -1.32
N ILE A 96 -2.09 -15.22 -0.31
CA ILE A 96 -3.05 -15.77 0.64
C ILE A 96 -4.42 -15.22 0.28
N ALA A 97 -5.37 -16.12 -0.01
CA ALA A 97 -6.75 -15.75 -0.24
C ALA A 97 -7.50 -15.65 1.09
N TYR A 98 -7.43 -14.49 1.74
CA TYR A 98 -8.24 -14.22 2.94
C TYR A 98 -9.72 -14.09 2.56
N PRO A 99 -10.64 -14.66 3.36
CA PRO A 99 -12.06 -14.42 3.19
C PRO A 99 -12.40 -12.95 3.45
N PHE A 100 -13.29 -12.42 2.63
CA PHE A 100 -13.86 -11.09 2.79
C PHE A 100 -15.15 -11.19 3.59
N ALA A 101 -15.19 -10.53 4.75
CA ALA A 101 -16.39 -10.44 5.57
C ALA A 101 -17.31 -9.32 5.05
N VAL A 102 -18.59 -9.62 4.84
CA VAL A 102 -19.65 -8.68 4.44
C VAL A 102 -20.34 -8.11 5.67
#